data_AF-A0A5Q4E365-F1
#
_entry.id   AF-A0A5Q4E365-F1
#
_cell.length_a   1.000
_cell.length_b   1.000
_cell.length_c   1.000
_cell.angle_alpha   90.00
_cell.angle_beta   90.00
_cell.angle_gamma   90.00
#
_symmetry.space_group_name_H-M   'P 1'
#
loop_
_entity.id
_entity.type
_entity.pdbx_description
1 polymer ?
#
loop_
_entity_poly.entity_id
_entity_poly.type
_entity_poly.pdbx_seq_one_letter_code
_entity_poly.pdbx_strand_id
1 'polypeptide(L)' 'RKQLVLDFADTPLAVDNLEGMTLGPRLPDGSQSLIVVSDNNFEGDRATQLLLLRLQM' A
#
# COMPACT_ATOMS: atom_id res chain seq x y z
N ARG A 1 -19.07 7.28 -7.36
CA ARG A 1 -19.16 5.80 -7.51
C ARG A 1 -17.84 5.22 -7.01
N LYS A 2 -17.86 4.20 -6.15
CA LYS A 2 -16.63 3.52 -5.72
C LYS A 2 -16.22 2.49 -6.78
N GLN A 3 -14.92 2.30 -6.99
CA GLN A 3 -14.35 1.31 -7.90
C GLN A 3 -13.27 0.54 -7.17
N LEU A 4 -13.23 -0.78 -7.35
CA LEU A 4 -12.12 -1.61 -6.90
C LEU A 4 -10.93 -1.38 -7.83
N VAL A 5 -9.78 -1.00 -7.26
CA VAL A 5 -8.56 -0.68 -8.02
C VAL A 5 -7.50 -1.77 -7.86
N LEU A 6 -7.47 -2.41 -6.69
CA LEU A 6 -6.56 -3.50 -6.36
C LEU A 6 -7.20 -4.36 -5.29
N ASP A 7 -7.13 -5.68 -5.47
CA ASP A 7 -7.29 -6.65 -4.40
C ASP A 7 -5.90 -7.20 -4.07
N PHE A 8 -5.46 -7.08 -2.82
CA PHE A 8 -4.15 -7.58 -2.40
C PHE A 8 -4.06 -9.11 -2.45
N ALA A 9 -5.20 -9.82 -2.35
CA ALA A 9 -5.25 -11.27 -2.49
C ALA A 9 -4.83 -11.74 -3.89
N ASP A 10 -4.96 -10.88 -4.91
CA ASP A 10 -4.56 -11.15 -6.29
C ASP A 10 -3.09 -10.77 -6.56
N THR A 11 -2.31 -10.44 -5.52
CA THR A 11 -0.90 -10.05 -5.63
C THR A 11 0.01 -11.04 -4.92
N PRO A 12 1.29 -11.16 -5.30
CA PRO A 12 2.27 -11.94 -4.55
C PRO A 12 2.77 -11.23 -3.28
N LEU A 13 2.20 -10.06 -2.92
CA LEU A 13 2.62 -9.31 -1.75
C LEU A 13 2.12 -10.01 -0.49
N ALA A 14 3.03 -10.33 0.42
CA ALA A 14 2.65 -10.63 1.79
C ALA A 14 2.25 -9.32 2.46
N VAL A 15 0.96 -9.15 2.72
CA VAL A 15 0.40 -7.98 3.41
C VAL A 15 0.08 -8.34 4.86
N ASP A 16 0.39 -7.43 5.78
CA ASP A 16 -0.01 -7.52 7.20
C ASP A 16 -1.19 -6.56 7.46
N ASN A 17 -1.41 -6.16 8.70
CA ASN A 17 -2.48 -5.26 9.13
C ASN A 17 -2.36 -3.85 8.52
N LEU A 18 -2.73 -3.67 7.25
CA LEU A 18 -2.70 -2.40 6.52
C LEU A 18 -3.75 -1.43 7.10
N GLU A 19 -3.30 -0.38 7.79
CA GLU A 19 -4.20 0.56 8.48
C GLU A 19 -4.08 2.01 7.99
N GLY A 20 -3.00 2.35 7.30
CA GLY A 20 -2.76 3.71 6.80
C GLY A 20 -2.49 3.74 5.32
N MET A 21 -2.94 4.81 4.65
CA MET A 21 -2.55 5.09 3.27
C MET A 21 -2.52 6.59 2.96
N THR A 22 -1.66 6.98 2.02
CA THR A 22 -1.63 8.35 1.49
C THR A 22 -1.17 8.36 0.04
N LEU A 23 -1.60 9.37 -0.72
CA LEU A 23 -0.99 9.65 -2.01
C LEU A 23 0.42 10.21 -1.79
N GLY A 24 1.39 9.66 -2.49
CA GLY A 24 2.76 10.16 -2.49
C GLY A 24 3.03 11.15 -3.64
N PRO A 25 4.30 11.53 -3.85
CA PRO A 25 4.72 12.27 -5.04
C PRO A 25 4.40 11.51 -6.34
N ARG A 26 4.39 12.20 -7.48
CA ARG A 26 4.38 11.52 -8.77
C ARG A 26 5.70 10.79 -8.98
N LEU A 27 5.64 9.59 -9.54
CA LEU A 27 6.82 8.82 -9.95
C LEU A 27 7.48 9.48 -11.18
N PRO A 28 8.72 9.10 -11.55
CA PRO A 28 9.42 9.71 -12.69
C PRO A 28 8.68 9.60 -14.04
N ASP A 29 7.82 8.59 -14.19
CA ASP A 29 6.96 8.42 -15.38
C ASP A 29 5.67 9.27 -15.33
N GLY A 30 5.52 10.10 -14.29
CA GLY A 30 4.36 10.97 -14.06
C GLY A 30 3.16 10.29 -13.39
N SER A 31 3.21 8.97 -13.19
CA SER A 31 2.14 8.22 -12.52
C SER A 31 2.01 8.58 -11.04
N GLN A 32 0.82 8.43 -10.49
CA GLN A 32 0.55 8.74 -9.08
C GLN A 32 1.03 7.59 -8.20
N SER A 33 1.83 7.87 -7.17
CA SER A 33 2.17 6.87 -6.15
C SER A 33 1.13 6.82 -5.03
N LEU A 34 0.93 5.63 -4.47
CA LEU A 34 0.18 5.36 -3.25
C LEU A 34 1.13 4.68 -2.26
N ILE A 35 1.21 5.22 -1.06
CA ILE A 35 1.95 4.61 0.05
C ILE A 35 0.91 3.99 0.98
N VAL A 36 1.12 2.73 1.35
CA VAL A 36 0.30 2.00 2.32
C VAL A 36 1.20 1.48 3.44
N VAL A 37 0.73 1.56 4.67
CA VAL A 37 1.50 1.17 5.87
C VAL A 37 0.72 0.18 6.72
N SER A 38 1.42 -0.81 7.26
CA SER A 38 0.85 -1.72 8.27
C SER A 38 1.08 -1.22 9.69
N ASP A 39 0.13 -1.49 10.58
CA ASP A 39 0.38 -1.52 12.02
C ASP A 39 1.03 -2.88 12.37
N ASN A 40 2.02 -2.86 13.26
CA ASN A 40 2.60 -4.08 13.81
C ASN A 40 1.87 -4.57 15.07
N ASN A 41 0.79 -3.91 15.48
CA ASN A 41 0.01 -4.19 16.69
C ASN A 41 0.86 -4.15 17.97
N PHE A 42 1.94 -3.36 17.99
CA PHE A 42 2.93 -3.31 19.08
C PHE A 42 3.67 -4.64 19.34
N GLU A 43 3.62 -5.59 18.40
CA GLU A 43 4.32 -6.87 18.49
C GLU A 43 5.76 -6.73 17.93
N GLY A 44 6.77 -7.05 18.75
CA GLY A 44 8.18 -6.83 18.39
C GLY A 44 8.73 -7.74 17.29
N ASP A 45 8.05 -8.85 17.01
CA ASP A 45 8.34 -9.79 15.93
C ASP A 45 7.57 -9.49 14.63
N ARG A 46 6.63 -8.53 14.66
CA ARG A 46 5.96 -8.02 13.47
C ARG A 46 6.61 -6.74 12.98
N ALA A 47 6.96 -6.72 11.70
CA ALA A 47 7.50 -5.54 11.06
C ALA A 47 6.39 -4.61 10.57
N THR A 48 6.53 -3.31 10.81
CA THR A 48 5.77 -2.29 10.06
C THR A 48 6.17 -2.36 8.59
N GLN A 49 5.21 -2.69 7.73
CA GLN A 49 5.39 -2.77 6.29
C GLN A 49 5.12 -1.41 5.65
N LEU A 50 5.93 -1.05 4.66
CA LEU A 50 5.69 0.09 3.78
C LEU A 50 5.60 -0.42 2.33
N LEU A 51 4.42 -0.28 1.74
CA LEU A 51 4.15 -0.65 0.36
C LEU A 51 4.09 0.61 -0.50
N LEU A 52 4.93 0.67 -1.53
CA LEU A 52 4.86 1.69 -2.57
C LEU A 52 4.18 1.09 -3.80
N LEU A 53 3.02 1.63 -4.15
CA LEU A 53 2.25 1.22 -5.31
C LEU A 53 2.19 2.34 -6.33
N ARG A 54 2.17 1.96 -7.61
CA ARG A 54 1.88 2.86 -8.72
C ARG A 54 0.41 2.73 -9.09
N LEU A 55 -0.35 3.81 -8.99
CA LEU A 55 -1.74 3.83 -9.46
C LEU A 55 -1.77 3.95 -10.98
N GLN A 56 -2.43 2.98 -11.62
CA GLN A 56 -2.83 3.10 -13.02
C GLN A 56 -4.28 3.58 -13.02
N MET A 57 -4.47 4.84 -13.42
CA MET A 57 -5.79 5.46 -13.62
C MET A 57 -6.21 5.36 -15.07
#